data_AF-A0A662BJY7-F1
#
_entry.id   AF-A0A662BJY7-F1
#
_cell.length_a   1.000
_cell.length_b   1.000
_cell.length_c   1.000
_cell.angle_alpha   90.00
_cell.angle_beta   90.00
_cell.angle_gamma   90.00
#
_symmetry.space_group_name_H-M   'P 1'
#
loop_
_entity.id
_entity.type
_entity.pdbx_description
1 polymer ?
#
loop_
_entity_poly.entity_id
_entity_poly.type
_entity_poly.pdbx_seq_one_letter_code
_entity_poly.pdbx_strand_id
1 'polypeptide(L)'
;VFDSKKDTVYAKTWNGDANKLIDGGMNKLAIWDVKSDGLDITDSVSVKVSASIQNGLYLDNPFVLSTVFPGWGDYQIKPKKPYWIYGALAYSFIGSSMYLHSSSANSYDNYLGATTIEDKDNYYNKAKTSNTLSYVFLGAAGAIWIMDYVGLIKRTRQIKKSWKKNYPVHETLDIPSFKIVTALSPGIFINTKLTNLQLVENSLFYSDLDENYCLDAFEEGFITFKLKNMGPAKSVDFYATLETLDTTGNIEFPKLVRIENMLAHQTKTVKIPIRAKKNIASGISEFSINISAKHNNPVPQFKIKINTCKFHYEEHVNSQMLISDIDKNIPLVNKPDIRKYALIIGNEGYANDLTSLSRNFNVPYARNDALTFKKYAINMLGIPERNITLLLDANKKEMHESIITLSKQVSKIKDKAQLIFYYAGHGLSDTLTKAPYLMPIDVTPSQIKDAIPMEFLYKKIWESRSSKSMVVIDASFNNGGRQIGLRGPSVKNLNPRKEVISGNTVVFMAISEKNTSNLYPDKKHGLFTYYFLRILKESRGNMNLLTLSNSIKTNVSIKADELGYHQVPIALVSIAVRDIWQDWKVQ
;
A
#
# COMPACT_ATOMS: atom_id res chain seq x y z
N VAL A 1 37.67 -38.82 22.38
CA VAL A 1 37.20 -38.16 23.62
C VAL A 1 37.91 -36.83 23.70
N PHE A 2 37.20 -35.72 23.54
CA PHE A 2 37.76 -34.37 23.67
C PHE A 2 37.58 -33.94 25.13
N ASP A 3 38.67 -33.70 25.86
CA ASP A 3 38.68 -33.61 27.34
C ASP A 3 39.01 -32.21 27.87
N SER A 4 38.94 -31.17 27.03
CA SER A 4 39.10 -29.81 27.57
C SER A 4 38.41 -28.75 26.74
N LYS A 5 38.04 -27.65 27.41
CA LYS A 5 37.39 -26.43 26.87
C LYS A 5 38.18 -25.72 25.74
N LYS A 6 39.25 -26.33 25.21
CA LYS A 6 40.15 -25.76 24.18
C LYS A 6 40.27 -26.61 22.91
N ASP A 7 39.64 -27.77 22.82
CA ASP A 7 39.69 -28.59 21.61
C ASP A 7 38.75 -28.02 20.53
N THR A 8 39.32 -27.38 19.51
CA THR A 8 38.57 -26.87 18.34
C THR A 8 38.61 -27.85 17.19
N VAL A 9 37.44 -28.26 16.71
CA VAL A 9 37.29 -29.07 15.51
C VAL A 9 36.84 -28.19 14.34
N TYR A 10 37.54 -28.31 13.21
CA TYR A 10 37.19 -27.63 11.98
C TYR A 10 36.29 -28.54 11.14
N ALA A 11 35.03 -28.18 11.03
CA ALA A 11 34.06 -28.85 10.17
C ALA A 11 34.49 -28.78 8.70
N LYS A 12 34.54 -29.92 8.01
CA LYS A 12 34.99 -30.05 6.62
C LYS A 12 33.81 -30.32 5.67
N THR A 13 32.79 -31.05 6.11
CA THR A 13 31.64 -31.47 5.29
C THR A 13 30.44 -30.52 5.41
N TRP A 14 30.36 -29.53 4.52
CA TRP A 14 29.27 -28.54 4.53
C TRP A 14 28.36 -28.63 3.31
N ASN A 15 27.07 -28.38 3.52
CA ASN A 15 26.02 -28.21 2.51
C ASN A 15 25.30 -26.86 2.70
N GLY A 16 24.72 -26.31 1.64
CA GLY A 16 23.98 -25.03 1.66
C GLY A 16 24.86 -23.78 1.48
N ASP A 17 24.49 -22.68 2.14
CA ASP A 17 25.14 -21.37 2.16
C ASP A 17 26.38 -21.36 3.09
N ALA A 18 27.34 -22.23 2.82
CA ALA A 18 28.61 -22.33 3.55
C ALA A 18 29.77 -22.59 2.58
N ASN A 19 30.95 -22.06 2.90
CA ASN A 19 32.17 -22.17 2.07
C ASN A 19 32.02 -21.66 0.62
N LYS A 20 31.06 -20.75 0.36
CA LYS A 20 30.84 -20.06 -0.91
C LYS A 20 30.67 -18.55 -0.68
N LEU A 21 30.77 -17.75 -1.73
CA LEU A 21 30.40 -16.33 -1.68
C LEU A 21 28.87 -16.25 -1.58
N ILE A 22 28.39 -15.66 -0.49
CA ILE A 22 26.97 -15.59 -0.16
C ILE A 22 26.52 -14.14 -0.25
N ASP A 23 25.54 -13.86 -1.12
CA ASP A 23 24.94 -12.53 -1.20
C ASP A 23 24.25 -12.15 0.12
N GLY A 24 24.37 -10.88 0.50
CA GLY A 24 23.68 -10.33 1.65
C GLY A 24 22.16 -10.54 1.53
N GLY A 25 21.55 -11.16 2.55
CA GLY A 25 20.13 -11.48 2.55
C GLY A 25 19.71 -12.27 3.78
N MET A 26 18.41 -12.38 3.99
CA MET A 26 17.81 -13.14 5.10
C MET A 26 17.69 -14.63 4.75
N ASN A 27 17.54 -15.49 5.76
CA ASN A 27 17.25 -16.93 5.63
C ASN A 27 18.33 -17.81 4.95
N LYS A 28 19.62 -17.48 5.13
CA LYS A 28 20.73 -18.32 4.68
C LYS A 28 20.88 -19.59 5.53
N LEU A 29 21.17 -20.72 4.90
CA LEU A 29 21.22 -22.03 5.56
C LEU A 29 22.54 -22.75 5.32
N ALA A 30 23.35 -22.91 6.37
CA ALA A 30 24.54 -23.76 6.39
C ALA A 30 24.23 -25.06 7.15
N ILE A 31 24.54 -26.20 6.54
CA ILE A 31 24.32 -27.54 7.12
C ILE A 31 25.67 -28.24 7.23
N TRP A 32 26.05 -28.65 8.44
CA TRP A 32 27.25 -29.48 8.67
C TRP A 32 26.86 -30.94 8.80
N ASP A 33 27.49 -31.82 8.02
CA ASP A 33 27.35 -33.27 8.16
C ASP A 33 28.42 -33.84 9.10
N VAL A 34 28.12 -33.78 10.39
CA VAL A 34 28.99 -34.18 11.50
C VAL A 34 29.43 -35.65 11.40
N LYS A 35 28.53 -36.55 10.97
CA LYS A 35 28.80 -37.99 10.87
C LYS A 35 29.79 -38.29 9.75
N SER A 36 29.66 -37.59 8.63
CA SER A 36 30.60 -37.69 7.51
C SER A 36 32.00 -37.16 7.88
N ASP A 37 32.10 -36.26 8.86
CA ASP A 37 33.37 -35.82 9.45
C ASP A 37 33.92 -36.78 10.53
N GLY A 38 33.26 -37.92 10.77
CA GLY A 38 33.70 -38.95 11.71
C GLY A 38 33.52 -38.58 13.19
N LEU A 39 32.63 -37.63 13.48
CA LEU A 39 32.38 -37.14 14.84
C LEU A 39 31.06 -37.69 15.36
N ASP A 40 31.08 -38.16 16.61
CA ASP A 40 29.89 -38.54 17.37
C ASP A 40 29.75 -37.58 18.56
N ILE A 41 28.73 -36.73 18.51
CA ILE A 41 28.54 -35.66 19.48
C ILE A 41 27.54 -36.15 20.54
N THR A 42 28.06 -36.56 21.69
CA THR A 42 27.27 -37.06 22.82
C THR A 42 26.90 -35.97 23.83
N ASP A 43 27.50 -34.78 23.72
CA ASP A 43 27.34 -33.65 24.65
C ASP A 43 27.19 -32.31 23.93
N SER A 44 26.82 -31.25 24.66
CA SER A 44 26.58 -29.92 24.07
C SER A 44 27.85 -29.31 23.46
N VAL A 45 27.79 -28.90 22.20
CA VAL A 45 28.90 -28.26 21.47
C VAL A 45 28.65 -26.77 21.22
N SER A 46 29.71 -25.97 21.25
CA SER A 46 29.69 -24.56 20.88
C SER A 46 30.25 -24.40 19.47
N VAL A 47 29.44 -23.92 18.52
CA VAL A 47 29.86 -23.70 17.13
C VAL A 47 30.20 -22.23 16.91
N LYS A 48 31.44 -21.95 16.49
CA LYS A 48 31.87 -20.60 16.09
C LYS A 48 31.77 -20.46 14.58
N VAL A 49 30.81 -19.67 14.10
CA VAL A 49 30.69 -19.33 12.68
C VAL A 49 31.43 -18.02 12.43
N SER A 50 32.29 -18.00 11.40
CA SER A 50 33.04 -16.81 11.00
C SER A 50 32.74 -16.50 9.55
N ALA A 51 32.47 -15.23 9.26
CA ALA A 51 32.31 -14.72 7.90
C ALA A 51 33.23 -13.52 7.71
N SER A 52 33.89 -13.45 6.56
CA SER A 52 34.65 -12.27 6.15
C SER A 52 33.84 -11.47 5.13
N ILE A 53 33.64 -10.19 5.42
CA ILE A 53 32.97 -9.28 4.47
C ILE A 53 33.95 -9.04 3.32
N GLN A 54 33.57 -9.48 2.12
CA GLN A 54 34.32 -9.16 0.92
C GLN A 54 33.76 -7.89 0.29
N ASN A 55 34.42 -6.74 0.53
CA ASN A 55 34.17 -5.53 -0.27
C ASN A 55 34.90 -5.66 -1.61
N GLY A 56 34.46 -6.63 -2.43
CA GLY A 56 34.89 -6.79 -3.82
C GLY A 56 33.73 -6.45 -4.74
N LEU A 57 33.96 -5.63 -5.77
CA LEU A 57 33.02 -5.50 -6.87
C LEU A 57 32.68 -6.90 -7.38
N TYR A 58 31.40 -7.26 -7.34
CA TYR A 58 30.89 -8.51 -7.87
C TYR A 58 30.89 -8.39 -9.41
N LEU A 59 31.86 -9.03 -10.05
CA LEU A 59 32.20 -8.88 -11.47
C LEU A 59 31.41 -9.85 -12.37
N ASP A 60 30.10 -9.99 -12.15
CA ASP A 60 29.21 -10.64 -13.11
C ASP A 60 28.65 -9.63 -14.13
N ASN A 61 28.74 -8.33 -13.82
CA ASN A 61 28.31 -7.23 -14.70
C ASN A 61 29.34 -6.72 -15.76
N PRO A 62 30.67 -6.73 -15.56
CA PRO A 62 31.59 -6.09 -16.50
C PRO A 62 31.73 -6.85 -17.83
N PHE A 63 31.64 -8.19 -17.81
CA PHE A 63 31.67 -8.99 -19.03
C PHE A 63 30.41 -8.76 -19.85
N VAL A 64 29.24 -8.68 -19.20
CA VAL A 64 27.96 -8.35 -19.84
C VAL A 64 28.00 -6.95 -20.47
N LEU A 65 28.54 -5.97 -19.73
CA LEU A 65 28.71 -4.60 -20.24
C LEU A 65 29.66 -4.54 -21.44
N SER A 66 30.79 -5.24 -21.39
CA SER A 66 31.76 -5.32 -22.51
C SER A 66 31.24 -6.13 -23.70
N THR A 67 30.27 -7.03 -23.54
CA THR A 67 29.57 -7.68 -24.66
C THR A 67 28.79 -6.66 -25.46
N VAL A 68 28.00 -5.82 -24.78
CA VAL A 68 27.14 -4.82 -25.42
C VAL A 68 27.99 -3.71 -26.03
N PHE A 69 29.00 -3.23 -25.31
CA PHE A 69 29.85 -2.14 -25.76
C PHE A 69 31.28 -2.34 -25.23
N PRO A 70 32.27 -2.58 -26.11
CA PRO A 70 33.62 -2.91 -25.66
C PRO A 70 34.21 -1.71 -24.90
N GLY A 71 34.79 -2.01 -23.74
CA GLY A 71 35.35 -1.03 -22.82
C GLY A 71 34.43 -0.57 -21.68
N TRP A 72 33.11 -0.83 -21.72
CA TRP A 72 32.23 -0.49 -20.59
C TRP A 72 32.51 -1.33 -19.34
N GLY A 73 32.84 -2.61 -19.49
CA GLY A 73 33.26 -3.45 -18.36
C GLY A 73 34.52 -2.93 -17.69
N ASP A 74 35.48 -2.45 -18.48
CA ASP A 74 36.72 -1.88 -17.95
C ASP A 74 36.53 -0.50 -17.31
N TYR A 75 35.59 0.30 -17.81
CA TYR A 75 35.19 1.56 -17.17
C TYR A 75 34.61 1.32 -15.78
N GLN A 76 33.79 0.28 -15.60
CA GLN A 76 33.27 -0.11 -14.27
C GLN A 76 34.40 -0.48 -13.29
N ILE A 77 35.48 -1.10 -13.78
CA ILE A 77 36.64 -1.49 -12.95
C ILE A 77 37.57 -0.30 -12.68
N LYS A 78 37.77 0.59 -13.66
CA LYS A 78 38.66 1.76 -13.58
C LYS A 78 38.06 2.97 -14.32
N PRO A 79 37.19 3.75 -13.67
CA PRO A 79 36.44 4.83 -14.32
C PRO A 79 37.31 6.02 -14.77
N LYS A 80 38.55 6.12 -14.29
CA LYS A 80 39.47 7.22 -14.63
C LYS A 80 40.17 7.07 -16.00
N LYS A 81 39.99 5.95 -16.71
CA LYS A 81 40.60 5.70 -18.01
C LYS A 81 39.53 5.72 -19.12
N PRO A 82 39.84 6.24 -20.31
CA PRO A 82 38.87 6.43 -21.39
C PRO A 82 38.61 5.13 -22.16
N TYR A 83 38.13 4.08 -21.48
CA TYR A 83 37.84 2.78 -22.09
C TYR A 83 36.68 2.83 -23.11
N TRP A 84 35.84 3.85 -23.05
CA TRP A 84 34.75 4.08 -24.01
C TRP A 84 35.23 4.22 -25.47
N ILE A 85 36.51 4.55 -25.69
CA ILE A 85 37.12 4.69 -27.03
C ILE A 85 37.06 3.36 -27.80
N TYR A 86 37.16 2.21 -27.11
CA TYR A 86 37.09 0.90 -27.76
C TYR A 86 35.74 0.69 -28.45
N GLY A 87 34.62 0.95 -27.75
CA GLY A 87 33.30 0.87 -28.36
C GLY A 87 33.05 1.93 -29.41
N ALA A 88 33.52 3.17 -29.22
CA ALA A 88 33.41 4.19 -30.26
C ALA A 88 34.08 3.73 -31.58
N LEU A 89 35.30 3.21 -31.52
CA LEU A 89 36.01 2.68 -32.68
C LEU A 89 35.32 1.45 -33.29
N ALA A 90 34.89 0.51 -32.46
CA ALA A 90 34.30 -0.73 -32.93
C ALA A 90 32.96 -0.49 -33.66
N TYR A 91 32.12 0.40 -33.12
CA TYR A 91 30.87 0.81 -33.77
C TYR A 91 31.10 1.66 -35.03
N SER A 92 32.14 2.50 -35.06
CA SER A 92 32.54 3.18 -36.30
C SER A 92 32.87 2.17 -37.41
N PHE A 93 33.61 1.10 -37.09
CA PHE A 93 33.93 0.04 -38.06
C PHE A 93 32.71 -0.78 -38.49
N ILE A 94 31.78 -1.08 -37.59
CA ILE A 94 30.50 -1.71 -37.97
C ILE A 94 29.73 -0.82 -38.95
N GLY A 95 29.62 0.48 -38.65
CA GLY A 95 28.96 1.45 -39.54
C GLY A 95 29.63 1.54 -40.92
N SER A 96 30.96 1.63 -40.97
CA SER A 96 31.73 1.61 -42.22
C SER A 96 31.53 0.31 -42.99
N SER A 97 31.51 -0.84 -42.30
CA SER A 97 31.27 -2.15 -42.91
C SER A 97 29.88 -2.22 -43.57
N MET A 98 28.83 -1.79 -42.88
CA MET A 98 27.47 -1.75 -43.40
C MET A 98 27.35 -0.82 -44.62
N TYR A 99 27.96 0.37 -44.54
CA TYR A 99 27.99 1.31 -45.65
C TYR A 99 28.68 0.73 -46.90
N LEU A 100 29.84 0.10 -46.71
CA LEU A 100 30.60 -0.52 -47.80
C LEU A 100 29.89 -1.74 -48.40
N HIS A 101 29.17 -2.51 -47.58
CA HIS A 101 28.35 -3.62 -48.06
C HIS A 101 27.20 -3.12 -48.94
N SER A 102 26.50 -2.06 -48.50
CA SER A 102 25.46 -1.41 -49.30
C SER A 102 26.03 -0.80 -50.58
N SER A 103 27.18 -0.13 -50.53
CA SER A 103 27.88 0.40 -51.70
C SER A 103 28.30 -0.71 -52.68
N SER A 104 28.66 -1.89 -52.16
CA SER A 104 28.95 -3.07 -52.97
C SER A 104 27.70 -3.56 -53.72
N ALA A 105 26.56 -3.67 -53.04
CA ALA A 105 25.30 -4.07 -53.66
C ALA A 105 24.90 -3.11 -54.78
N ASN A 106 24.94 -1.79 -54.51
CA ASN A 106 24.64 -0.78 -55.53
C ASN A 106 25.60 -0.84 -56.72
N SER A 107 26.90 -1.07 -56.47
CA SER A 107 27.88 -1.22 -57.55
C SER A 107 27.66 -2.50 -58.36
N TYR A 108 27.17 -3.56 -57.72
CA TYR A 108 26.80 -4.81 -58.40
C TYR A 108 25.53 -4.65 -59.26
N ASP A 109 24.53 -3.91 -58.78
CA ASP A 109 23.34 -3.59 -59.58
C ASP A 109 23.71 -2.77 -60.83
N ASN A 110 24.62 -1.81 -60.68
CA ASN A 110 25.17 -1.04 -61.82
C ASN A 110 25.95 -1.93 -62.80
N TYR A 111 26.65 -2.95 -62.31
CA TYR A 111 27.30 -3.96 -63.16
C TYR A 111 26.27 -4.76 -63.98
N LEU A 112 25.14 -5.16 -63.38
CA LEU A 112 24.06 -5.88 -64.09
C LEU A 112 23.42 -5.01 -65.19
N GLY A 113 23.33 -3.70 -64.96
CA GLY A 113 22.74 -2.74 -65.90
C GLY A 113 23.69 -2.17 -66.97
N ALA A 114 25.01 -2.36 -66.84
CA ALA A 114 25.98 -1.79 -67.77
C ALA A 114 25.97 -2.50 -69.14
N THR A 115 26.12 -1.74 -70.23
CA THR A 115 26.09 -2.25 -71.61
C THR A 115 27.48 -2.37 -72.23
N THR A 116 28.46 -1.59 -71.76
CA THR A 116 29.86 -1.63 -72.24
C THR A 116 30.71 -2.58 -71.37
N ILE A 117 31.75 -3.18 -71.95
CA ILE A 117 32.66 -4.09 -71.23
C ILE A 117 33.47 -3.32 -70.17
N GLU A 118 33.94 -2.12 -70.53
CA GLU A 118 34.73 -1.28 -69.63
C GLU A 118 33.94 -0.86 -68.37
N ASP A 119 32.68 -0.44 -68.54
CA ASP A 119 31.82 -0.09 -67.39
C ASP A 119 31.52 -1.32 -66.52
N LYS A 120 31.30 -2.49 -67.14
CA LYS A 120 31.12 -3.75 -66.40
C LYS A 120 32.33 -4.07 -65.54
N ASP A 121 33.53 -4.01 -66.09
CA ASP A 121 34.75 -4.30 -65.34
C ASP A 121 34.97 -3.29 -64.20
N ASN A 122 34.70 -2.01 -64.44
CA ASN A 122 34.80 -0.96 -63.42
C ASN A 122 33.82 -1.18 -62.26
N TYR A 123 32.53 -1.42 -62.56
CA TYR A 123 31.51 -1.65 -61.54
C TYR A 123 31.73 -2.95 -60.77
N TYR A 124 32.14 -4.02 -61.47
CA TYR A 124 32.47 -5.30 -60.83
C TYR A 124 33.67 -5.18 -59.89
N ASN A 125 34.75 -4.52 -60.32
CA ASN A 125 35.93 -4.29 -59.49
C ASN A 125 35.61 -3.41 -58.28
N LYS A 126 34.76 -2.39 -58.44
CA LYS A 126 34.29 -1.54 -57.35
C LYS A 126 33.41 -2.30 -56.36
N ALA A 127 32.52 -3.16 -56.84
CA ALA A 127 31.69 -4.02 -56.00
C ALA A 127 32.56 -4.99 -55.19
N LYS A 128 33.47 -5.71 -55.85
CA LYS A 128 34.40 -6.65 -55.21
C LYS A 128 35.28 -5.97 -54.15
N THR A 129 35.82 -4.79 -54.46
CA THR A 129 36.67 -4.02 -53.53
C THR A 129 35.87 -3.54 -52.32
N SER A 130 34.67 -2.99 -52.55
CA SER A 130 33.79 -2.52 -51.47
C SER A 130 33.35 -3.66 -50.55
N ASN A 131 33.01 -4.82 -51.11
CA ASN A 131 32.65 -6.01 -50.33
C ASN A 131 33.84 -6.53 -49.50
N THR A 132 35.04 -6.57 -50.10
CA THR A 132 36.26 -7.00 -49.41
C THR A 132 36.57 -6.06 -48.23
N LEU A 133 36.51 -4.74 -48.46
CA LEU A 133 36.71 -3.76 -47.40
C LEU A 133 35.64 -3.86 -46.30
N SER A 134 34.39 -4.13 -46.65
CA SER A 134 33.31 -4.35 -45.69
C SER A 134 33.66 -5.47 -44.69
N TYR A 135 34.14 -6.62 -45.17
CA TYR A 135 34.58 -7.71 -44.30
C TYR A 135 35.83 -7.37 -43.48
N VAL A 136 36.76 -6.60 -44.04
CA VAL A 136 37.94 -6.11 -43.30
C VAL A 136 37.51 -5.25 -42.10
N PHE A 137 36.58 -4.32 -42.30
CA PHE A 137 36.06 -3.48 -41.22
C PHE A 137 35.27 -4.29 -40.18
N LEU A 138 34.46 -5.27 -40.61
CA LEU A 138 33.75 -6.16 -39.68
C LEU A 138 34.71 -7.00 -38.84
N GLY A 139 35.76 -7.54 -39.46
CA GLY A 139 36.82 -8.27 -38.78
C GLY A 139 37.61 -7.38 -37.80
N ALA A 140 37.92 -6.15 -38.19
CA ALA A 140 38.57 -5.17 -37.33
C ALA A 140 37.72 -4.81 -36.11
N ALA A 141 36.40 -4.67 -36.29
CA ALA A 141 35.47 -4.51 -35.18
C ALA A 141 35.55 -5.72 -34.22
N GLY A 142 35.40 -6.94 -34.73
CA GLY A 142 35.52 -8.17 -33.93
C GLY A 142 36.85 -8.27 -33.17
N ALA A 143 37.96 -7.87 -33.79
CA ALA A 143 39.27 -7.83 -33.13
C ALA A 143 39.30 -6.86 -31.93
N ILE A 144 38.59 -5.73 -31.99
CA ILE A 144 38.47 -4.80 -30.86
C ILE A 144 37.73 -5.45 -29.69
N TRP A 145 36.63 -6.16 -29.94
CA TRP A 145 35.91 -6.91 -28.90
C TRP A 145 36.82 -7.97 -28.26
N ILE A 146 37.60 -8.71 -29.06
CA ILE A 146 38.54 -9.71 -28.55
C ILE A 146 39.62 -9.04 -27.67
N MET A 147 40.19 -7.92 -28.12
CA MET A 147 41.20 -7.18 -27.37
C MET A 147 40.66 -6.65 -26.03
N ASP A 148 39.44 -6.13 -26.02
CA ASP A 148 38.75 -5.68 -24.81
C ASP A 148 38.58 -6.84 -23.81
N TYR A 149 38.02 -7.96 -24.27
CA TYR A 149 37.82 -9.16 -23.48
C TYR A 149 39.13 -9.71 -22.87
N VAL A 150 40.20 -9.80 -23.67
CA VAL A 150 41.51 -10.24 -23.20
C VAL A 150 42.06 -9.29 -22.13
N GLY A 151 41.90 -7.98 -22.33
CA GLY A 151 42.28 -6.95 -21.36
C GLY A 151 41.50 -7.08 -20.05
N LEU A 152 40.18 -7.25 -20.14
CA LEU A 152 39.26 -7.42 -19.03
C LEU A 152 39.58 -8.67 -18.20
N ILE A 153 39.87 -9.81 -18.86
CA ILE A 153 40.30 -11.06 -18.21
C ILE A 153 41.64 -10.86 -17.47
N LYS A 154 42.61 -10.17 -18.09
CA LYS A 154 43.91 -9.91 -17.44
C LYS A 154 43.75 -9.06 -16.18
N ARG A 155 42.93 -8.01 -16.24
CA ARG A 155 42.68 -7.09 -15.12
C ARG A 155 41.89 -7.74 -13.99
N THR A 156 40.83 -8.48 -14.31
CA THR A 156 40.07 -9.27 -13.32
C THR A 156 40.97 -10.31 -12.63
N ARG A 157 41.85 -11.00 -13.36
CA ARG A 157 42.85 -11.92 -12.78
C ARG A 157 43.86 -11.20 -11.87
N GLN A 158 44.35 -10.02 -12.26
CA GLN A 158 45.26 -9.22 -11.43
C GLN A 158 44.61 -8.80 -10.10
N ILE A 159 43.34 -8.37 -10.15
CA ILE A 159 42.55 -8.00 -8.96
C ILE A 159 42.34 -9.22 -8.05
N LYS A 160 41.94 -10.36 -8.62
CA LYS A 160 41.82 -11.63 -7.86
C LYS A 160 43.15 -12.05 -7.23
N LYS A 161 44.28 -11.80 -7.90
CA LYS A 161 45.63 -12.10 -7.38
C LYS A 161 46.07 -11.13 -6.28
N SER A 162 45.72 -9.84 -6.36
CA SER A 162 46.01 -8.87 -5.28
C SER A 162 45.17 -9.13 -4.04
N TRP A 163 43.93 -9.61 -4.20
CA TRP A 163 43.08 -10.04 -3.09
C TRP A 163 43.68 -11.21 -2.31
N LYS A 164 44.32 -12.18 -2.98
CA LYS A 164 45.00 -13.30 -2.32
C LYS A 164 46.28 -12.90 -1.57
N LYS A 165 46.88 -11.74 -1.86
CA LYS A 165 48.19 -11.32 -1.29
C LYS A 165 48.06 -10.48 -0.01
N ASN A 166 46.92 -9.82 0.22
CA ASN A 166 46.77 -8.79 1.26
C ASN A 166 46.02 -9.22 2.55
N TYR A 167 45.81 -10.52 2.79
CA TYR A 167 45.13 -10.97 4.02
C TYR A 167 45.88 -12.16 4.67
N PRO A 168 46.89 -11.92 5.52
CA PRO A 168 47.17 -12.84 6.60
C PRO A 168 46.05 -12.71 7.65
N VAL A 169 45.54 -13.85 8.11
CA VAL A 169 44.63 -13.93 9.25
C VAL A 169 45.43 -13.53 10.49
N HIS A 170 45.26 -12.31 11.04
CA HIS A 170 45.72 -12.00 12.40
C HIS A 170 44.86 -10.96 13.12
N GLU A 171 44.90 -11.10 14.45
CA GLU A 171 44.15 -10.48 15.54
C GLU A 171 44.33 -8.96 15.75
N THR A 172 43.31 -8.42 16.42
CA THR A 172 43.15 -7.21 17.27
C THR A 172 44.20 -6.09 17.24
N LEU A 173 43.74 -4.87 16.93
CA LEU A 173 44.26 -3.62 17.53
C LEU A 173 43.22 -2.49 17.50
N ASP A 174 43.25 -1.69 18.56
CA ASP A 174 42.22 -0.76 19.04
C ASP A 174 42.59 0.70 18.68
N ILE A 175 41.81 1.39 17.83
CA ILE A 175 41.85 2.86 17.57
C ILE A 175 40.43 3.35 17.16
N PRO A 176 39.95 4.51 17.66
CA PRO A 176 38.52 4.81 17.72
C PRO A 176 38.03 5.52 16.46
N SER A 177 37.23 4.82 15.63
CA SER A 177 36.08 5.35 14.87
C SER A 177 35.71 4.47 13.66
N PHE A 178 35.62 3.15 13.85
CA PHE A 178 34.85 2.28 12.95
C PHE A 178 33.95 1.38 13.79
N LYS A 179 32.65 1.39 13.47
CA LYS A 179 31.65 0.53 14.11
C LYS A 179 31.81 -0.89 13.56
N ILE A 180 32.48 -1.75 14.31
CA ILE A 180 32.56 -3.19 14.04
C ILE A 180 31.17 -3.77 14.29
N VAL A 181 30.52 -4.31 13.25
CA VAL A 181 29.39 -5.23 13.44
C VAL A 181 29.96 -6.63 13.43
N THR A 182 30.39 -7.09 14.60
CA THR A 182 30.65 -8.49 14.86
C THR A 182 29.28 -9.17 14.93
N ALA A 183 28.94 -10.02 13.98
CA ALA A 183 27.82 -10.95 14.16
C ALA A 183 28.28 -12.06 15.12
N LEU A 184 28.43 -11.73 16.40
CA LEU A 184 28.39 -12.71 17.47
C LEU A 184 26.92 -13.13 17.59
N SER A 185 26.56 -14.29 17.02
CA SER A 185 25.37 -14.95 17.54
C SER A 185 25.70 -15.42 18.97
N PRO A 186 24.83 -15.20 19.96
CA PRO A 186 25.02 -15.81 21.27
C PRO A 186 25.11 -17.34 21.09
N GLY A 187 26.03 -17.98 21.81
CA GLY A 187 26.24 -19.42 21.73
C GLY A 187 24.92 -20.19 21.85
N ILE A 188 24.64 -21.05 20.87
CA ILE A 188 23.46 -21.92 20.87
C ILE A 188 23.77 -23.10 21.79
N PHE A 189 23.14 -23.12 22.96
CA PHE A 189 23.09 -24.28 23.83
C PHE A 189 22.20 -25.34 23.18
N ILE A 190 22.76 -26.47 22.77
CA ILE A 190 21.97 -27.65 22.40
C ILE A 190 21.67 -28.40 23.71
N ASN A 191 20.39 -28.47 24.06
CA ASN A 191 19.92 -29.04 25.32
C ASN A 191 19.68 -30.56 25.16
N THR A 192 20.50 -31.38 25.83
CA THR A 192 20.33 -32.85 25.88
C THR A 192 19.39 -33.31 27.00
N LYS A 193 18.87 -32.40 27.84
CA LYS A 193 17.86 -32.71 28.87
C LYS A 193 16.46 -32.32 28.39
N LEU A 194 15.51 -33.27 28.51
CA LEU A 194 14.13 -33.08 28.08
C LEU A 194 13.51 -31.80 28.68
N THR A 195 13.09 -30.89 27.80
CA THR A 195 12.33 -29.69 28.14
C THR A 195 10.91 -30.08 28.55
N ASN A 196 10.50 -29.77 29.79
CA ASN A 196 9.14 -30.00 30.28
C ASN A 196 8.35 -28.68 30.23
N LEU A 197 7.68 -28.41 29.11
CA LEU A 197 6.83 -27.22 28.95
C LEU A 197 5.39 -27.56 29.29
N GLN A 198 4.74 -26.71 30.10
CA GLN A 198 3.34 -26.85 30.47
C GLN A 198 2.58 -25.54 30.27
N LEU A 199 1.32 -25.65 29.87
CA LEU A 199 0.39 -24.52 29.90
C LEU A 199 0.07 -24.19 31.35
N VAL A 200 0.12 -22.91 31.69
CA VAL A 200 -0.42 -22.45 32.97
C VAL A 200 -1.93 -22.61 32.91
N GLU A 201 -2.52 -23.33 33.87
CA GLU A 201 -3.96 -23.53 33.94
C GLU A 201 -4.73 -22.20 33.84
N ASN A 202 -5.87 -22.23 33.14
CA ASN A 202 -6.75 -21.08 32.90
C ASN A 202 -6.07 -19.87 32.23
N SER A 203 -4.92 -20.04 31.57
CA SER A 203 -4.23 -18.95 30.88
C SER A 203 -4.55 -18.83 29.39
N LEU A 204 -5.20 -19.85 28.79
CA LEU A 204 -5.57 -19.87 27.38
C LEU A 204 -6.92 -19.18 27.18
N PHE A 205 -6.92 -18.06 26.47
CA PHE A 205 -8.14 -17.31 26.13
C PHE A 205 -8.00 -16.61 24.78
N TYR A 206 -9.15 -16.25 24.22
CA TYR A 206 -9.27 -15.40 23.04
C TYR A 206 -9.64 -13.98 23.48
N SER A 207 -9.08 -12.98 22.81
CA SER A 207 -9.43 -11.57 22.98
C SER A 207 -9.42 -10.87 21.63
N ASP A 208 -10.46 -10.12 21.34
CA ASP A 208 -10.63 -9.23 20.17
C ASP A 208 -10.35 -7.77 20.56
N LEU A 209 -10.55 -6.85 19.61
CA LEU A 209 -10.34 -5.42 19.82
C LEU A 209 -11.57 -4.74 20.46
N ASP A 210 -12.75 -5.30 20.27
CA ASP A 210 -14.01 -4.74 20.75
C ASP A 210 -14.58 -5.44 22.01
N GLU A 211 -13.86 -6.44 22.53
CA GLU A 211 -14.16 -7.22 23.74
C GLU A 211 -15.49 -8.00 23.67
N ASN A 212 -15.96 -8.32 22.45
CA ASN A 212 -17.23 -9.01 22.23
C ASN A 212 -17.13 -10.56 22.27
N TYR A 213 -15.91 -11.10 22.39
CA TYR A 213 -15.57 -12.54 22.39
C TYR A 213 -16.01 -13.28 21.12
N CYS A 214 -16.13 -12.56 20.00
CA CYS A 214 -16.39 -13.04 18.66
C CYS A 214 -15.30 -12.54 17.71
N LEU A 215 -15.05 -13.26 16.62
CA LEU A 215 -14.17 -12.77 15.55
C LEU A 215 -15.03 -12.28 14.38
N ASP A 216 -15.15 -10.96 14.27
CA ASP A 216 -15.92 -10.28 13.23
C ASP A 216 -15.17 -10.16 11.91
N ALA A 217 -15.91 -9.97 10.81
CA ALA A 217 -15.28 -9.81 9.50
C ALA A 217 -14.33 -8.61 9.47
N PHE A 218 -13.11 -8.83 8.95
CA PHE A 218 -11.98 -7.89 8.94
C PHE A 218 -11.33 -7.58 10.27
N GLU A 219 -11.85 -8.13 11.37
CA GLU A 219 -11.33 -7.95 12.70
C GLU A 219 -10.06 -8.78 12.93
N GLU A 220 -9.16 -8.24 13.75
CA GLU A 220 -7.99 -8.91 14.27
C GLU A 220 -8.20 -9.25 15.75
N GLY A 221 -8.03 -10.52 16.09
CA GLY A 221 -8.07 -11.01 17.47
C GLY A 221 -6.78 -11.76 17.83
N PHE A 222 -6.63 -12.06 19.11
CA PHE A 222 -5.44 -12.69 19.67
C PHE A 222 -5.79 -13.92 20.49
N ILE A 223 -5.16 -15.04 20.17
CA ILE A 223 -5.13 -16.21 21.06
C ILE A 223 -3.96 -16.02 22.01
N THR A 224 -4.25 -15.86 23.30
CA THR A 224 -3.25 -15.61 24.34
C THR A 224 -3.16 -16.81 25.27
N PHE A 225 -1.94 -17.24 25.58
CA PHE A 225 -1.69 -18.28 26.59
C PHE A 225 -0.36 -18.11 27.30
N LYS A 226 -0.25 -18.63 28.53
CA LYS A 226 1.01 -18.62 29.29
C LYS A 226 1.64 -20.01 29.31
N LEU A 227 2.90 -20.09 28.91
CA LEU A 227 3.71 -21.29 29.03
C LEU A 227 4.67 -21.16 30.19
N LYS A 228 4.85 -22.25 30.94
CA LYS A 228 5.85 -22.39 31.99
C LYS A 228 6.81 -23.51 31.64
N ASN A 229 8.10 -23.24 31.78
CA ASN A 229 9.13 -24.25 31.69
C ASN A 229 9.33 -24.92 33.05
N MET A 230 8.78 -26.11 33.25
CA MET A 230 8.92 -26.88 34.49
C MET A 230 10.21 -27.70 34.55
N GLY A 231 10.96 -27.77 33.44
CA GLY A 231 12.23 -28.47 33.38
C GLY A 231 13.37 -27.70 34.06
N PRO A 232 14.44 -28.41 34.47
CA PRO A 232 15.61 -27.81 35.12
C PRO A 232 16.53 -27.05 34.15
N ALA A 233 16.23 -27.07 32.84
CA ALA A 233 17.09 -26.56 31.77
C ALA A 233 16.37 -25.53 30.90
N LYS A 234 17.14 -24.68 30.21
CA LYS A 234 16.63 -23.66 29.29
C LYS A 234 15.97 -24.30 28.05
N SER A 235 14.76 -23.87 27.72
CA SER A 235 14.09 -24.22 26.46
C SER A 235 14.51 -23.25 25.36
N VAL A 236 14.95 -23.78 24.22
CA VAL A 236 15.45 -23.02 23.07
C VAL A 236 14.81 -23.49 21.77
N ASP A 237 14.65 -22.58 20.80
CA ASP A 237 14.19 -22.85 19.43
C ASP A 237 12.93 -23.74 19.33
N PHE A 238 11.90 -23.37 20.10
CA PHE A 238 10.58 -23.97 20.04
C PHE A 238 9.56 -23.03 19.40
N TYR A 239 8.53 -23.60 18.81
CA TYR A 239 7.50 -22.90 18.03
C TYR A 239 6.13 -23.48 18.36
N ALA A 240 5.11 -22.63 18.24
CA ALA A 240 3.72 -23.04 18.24
C ALA A 240 3.27 -23.21 16.78
N THR A 241 2.73 -24.37 16.45
CA THR A 241 2.00 -24.61 15.20
C THR A 241 0.52 -24.49 15.46
N LEU A 242 -0.16 -23.71 14.62
CA LEU A 242 -1.60 -23.50 14.70
C LEU A 242 -2.29 -24.17 13.50
N GLU A 243 -3.26 -25.02 13.77
CA GLU A 243 -4.08 -25.69 12.77
C GLU A 243 -5.57 -25.46 13.08
N THR A 244 -6.36 -25.17 12.06
CA THR A 244 -7.82 -25.10 12.18
C THR A 244 -8.41 -26.49 11.90
N LEU A 245 -9.29 -26.96 12.77
CA LEU A 245 -10.02 -28.22 12.57
C LEU A 245 -11.30 -28.02 11.74
N ASP A 246 -11.74 -26.77 11.54
CA ASP A 246 -12.97 -26.40 10.84
C ASP A 246 -12.75 -25.77 9.45
N THR A 247 -13.77 -25.89 8.60
CA THR A 247 -13.82 -25.48 7.19
C THR A 247 -14.42 -24.10 6.92
N THR A 248 -14.70 -23.28 7.95
CA THR A 248 -15.22 -21.90 7.78
C THR A 248 -14.26 -20.97 7.00
N GLY A 249 -13.03 -21.43 6.74
CA GLY A 249 -12.24 -21.16 5.52
C GLY A 249 -11.69 -19.74 5.34
N ASN A 250 -12.07 -18.82 6.21
CA ASN A 250 -11.88 -17.39 6.00
C ASN A 250 -11.21 -16.71 7.18
N ILE A 251 -10.33 -17.41 7.90
CA ILE A 251 -9.49 -16.85 8.97
C ILE A 251 -8.02 -16.97 8.54
N GLU A 252 -7.30 -15.85 8.56
CA GLU A 252 -5.86 -15.75 8.33
C GLU A 252 -5.12 -15.81 9.66
N PHE A 253 -4.10 -16.66 9.74
CA PHE A 253 -3.28 -16.81 10.93
C PHE A 253 -1.90 -17.36 10.57
N PRO A 254 -0.86 -17.07 11.38
CA PRO A 254 0.46 -17.64 11.19
C PRO A 254 0.44 -19.13 11.57
N LYS A 255 0.70 -20.01 10.60
CA LYS A 255 0.80 -21.47 10.83
C LYS A 255 1.93 -21.85 11.79
N LEU A 256 2.95 -21.01 11.89
CA LEU A 256 4.15 -21.21 12.70
C LEU A 256 4.49 -19.91 13.44
N VAL A 257 4.52 -19.96 14.77
CA VAL A 257 4.88 -18.84 15.63
C VAL A 257 6.11 -19.20 16.45
N ARG A 258 7.22 -18.51 16.23
CA ARG A 258 8.46 -18.72 17.01
C ARG A 258 8.26 -18.16 18.42
N ILE A 259 8.54 -18.97 19.43
CA ILE A 259 8.52 -18.53 20.82
C ILE A 259 9.96 -18.28 21.26
N GLU A 260 10.16 -17.17 21.98
CA GLU A 260 11.47 -16.84 22.52
C GLU A 260 11.95 -17.88 23.55
N ASN A 261 13.27 -18.00 23.67
CA ASN A 261 13.91 -18.87 24.65
C ASN A 261 13.38 -18.61 26.08
N MET A 262 13.21 -19.68 26.85
CA MET A 262 12.73 -19.64 28.23
C MET A 262 13.76 -20.26 29.16
N LEU A 263 14.13 -19.55 30.23
CA LEU A 263 14.96 -20.10 31.30
C LEU A 263 14.22 -21.20 32.07
N ALA A 264 14.93 -21.97 32.89
CA ALA A 264 14.32 -22.93 33.80
C ALA A 264 13.32 -22.22 34.73
N HIS A 265 12.15 -22.83 34.96
CA HIS A 265 11.06 -22.31 35.79
C HIS A 265 10.42 -20.99 35.35
N GLN A 266 10.84 -20.42 34.21
CA GLN A 266 10.29 -19.18 33.68
C GLN A 266 8.90 -19.40 33.08
N THR A 267 8.02 -18.40 33.25
CA THR A 267 6.73 -18.30 32.56
C THR A 267 6.77 -17.20 31.51
N LYS A 268 6.24 -17.45 30.32
CA LYS A 268 6.08 -16.45 29.24
C LYS A 268 4.67 -16.46 28.69
N THR A 269 4.21 -15.28 28.29
CA THR A 269 2.93 -15.11 27.59
C THR A 269 3.18 -15.13 26.10
N VAL A 270 2.44 -15.96 25.37
CA VAL A 270 2.45 -16.06 23.91
C VAL A 270 1.13 -15.49 23.39
N LYS A 271 1.21 -14.62 22.38
CA LYS A 271 0.06 -14.05 21.69
C LYS A 271 0.14 -14.41 20.21
N ILE A 272 -0.89 -15.05 19.68
CA ILE A 272 -0.97 -15.43 18.27
C ILE A 272 -2.08 -14.60 17.61
N PRO A 273 -1.75 -13.72 16.64
CA PRO A 273 -2.77 -12.95 15.93
C PRO A 273 -3.54 -13.83 14.97
N ILE A 274 -4.85 -13.65 14.92
CA ILE A 274 -5.77 -14.26 13.96
C ILE A 274 -6.64 -13.16 13.36
N ARG A 275 -6.97 -13.25 12.07
CA ARG A 275 -7.76 -12.22 11.38
C ARG A 275 -8.84 -12.84 10.52
N ALA A 276 -10.07 -12.37 10.62
CA ALA A 276 -11.15 -12.83 9.75
C ALA A 276 -11.19 -12.07 8.42
N LYS A 277 -11.51 -12.79 7.34
CA LYS A 277 -11.79 -12.23 6.01
C LYS A 277 -13.25 -11.80 5.91
N LYS A 278 -13.55 -10.96 4.92
CA LYS A 278 -14.89 -10.42 4.61
C LYS A 278 -16.04 -11.43 4.68
N ASN A 279 -15.82 -12.65 4.18
CA ASN A 279 -16.86 -13.65 3.97
C ASN A 279 -16.88 -14.72 5.08
N ILE A 280 -16.42 -14.40 6.30
CA ILE A 280 -16.51 -15.32 7.43
C ILE A 280 -17.97 -15.65 7.74
N ALA A 281 -18.25 -16.91 8.07
CA ALA A 281 -19.59 -17.36 8.46
C ALA A 281 -19.76 -17.29 9.98
N SER A 282 -21.00 -17.13 10.45
CA SER A 282 -21.30 -17.26 11.88
C SER A 282 -21.17 -18.71 12.30
N GLY A 283 -20.45 -18.99 13.39
CA GLY A 283 -20.24 -20.34 13.87
C GLY A 283 -19.22 -20.40 14.99
N ILE A 284 -18.69 -21.61 15.23
CA ILE A 284 -17.58 -21.84 16.15
C ILE A 284 -16.43 -22.37 15.29
N SER A 285 -15.25 -21.79 15.44
CA SER A 285 -14.01 -22.28 14.83
C SER A 285 -13.10 -22.85 15.91
N GLU A 286 -12.78 -24.13 15.82
CA GLU A 286 -11.87 -24.83 16.72
C GLU A 286 -10.43 -24.82 16.19
N PHE A 287 -9.52 -24.31 17.01
CA PHE A 287 -8.10 -24.25 16.74
C PHE A 287 -7.34 -25.25 17.61
N SER A 288 -6.42 -25.98 16.99
CA SER A 288 -5.43 -26.83 17.65
C SER A 288 -4.07 -26.14 17.66
N ILE A 289 -3.54 -25.92 18.86
CA ILE A 289 -2.19 -25.37 19.08
C ILE A 289 -1.30 -26.50 19.55
N ASN A 290 -0.29 -26.84 18.75
CA ASN A 290 0.76 -27.77 19.16
C ASN A 290 2.04 -27.00 19.39
N ILE A 291 2.72 -27.27 20.50
CA ILE A 291 4.08 -26.77 20.68
C ILE A 291 5.03 -27.84 20.13
N SER A 292 6.12 -27.42 19.52
CA SER A 292 7.20 -28.34 19.16
C SER A 292 8.55 -27.67 19.30
N ALA A 293 9.52 -28.46 19.75
CA ALA A 293 10.93 -28.09 19.72
C ALA A 293 11.57 -28.80 18.53
N LYS A 294 12.52 -28.15 17.86
CA LYS A 294 13.16 -28.64 16.63
C LYS A 294 13.77 -30.08 16.74
N HIS A 295 13.94 -30.62 17.95
CA HIS A 295 14.64 -31.88 18.21
C HIS A 295 13.96 -32.85 19.24
N ASN A 296 12.70 -32.70 19.64
CA ASN A 296 12.05 -33.65 20.59
C ASN A 296 10.57 -33.96 20.27
N ASN A 297 10.14 -35.18 20.65
CA ASN A 297 8.78 -35.76 20.59
C ASN A 297 7.73 -34.99 21.45
N PRO A 298 6.41 -35.26 21.32
CA PRO A 298 5.35 -34.26 21.26
C PRO A 298 5.21 -33.43 22.55
N VAL A 299 5.06 -32.13 22.35
CA VAL A 299 4.85 -31.09 23.37
C VAL A 299 3.33 -30.89 23.48
N PRO A 300 2.80 -30.22 24.52
CA PRO A 300 1.38 -30.27 24.81
C PRO A 300 0.55 -29.62 23.69
N GLN A 301 -0.56 -30.29 23.38
CA GLN A 301 -1.58 -29.86 22.44
C GLN A 301 -2.71 -29.20 23.22
N PHE A 302 -3.12 -28.03 22.78
CA PHE A 302 -4.25 -27.31 23.35
C PHE A 302 -5.29 -27.06 22.27
N LYS A 303 -6.55 -27.03 22.67
CA LYS A 303 -7.65 -26.66 21.80
C LYS A 303 -8.35 -25.43 22.35
N ILE A 304 -8.70 -24.51 21.46
CA ILE A 304 -9.52 -23.34 21.79
C ILE A 304 -10.65 -23.24 20.77
N LYS A 305 -11.84 -22.94 21.26
CA LYS A 305 -13.03 -22.68 20.44
C LYS A 305 -13.28 -21.19 20.44
N ILE A 306 -13.41 -20.61 19.25
CA ILE A 306 -13.62 -19.18 19.06
C ILE A 306 -14.92 -19.00 18.29
N ASN A 307 -15.79 -18.12 18.78
CA ASN A 307 -17.00 -17.77 18.05
C ASN A 307 -16.61 -16.90 16.85
N THR A 308 -17.15 -17.22 15.68
CA THR A 308 -17.02 -16.37 14.49
C THR A 308 -18.36 -15.72 14.20
N CYS A 309 -18.32 -14.46 13.81
CA CYS A 309 -19.52 -13.69 13.52
C CYS A 309 -19.50 -13.31 12.04
N LYS A 310 -20.48 -13.77 11.26
CA LYS A 310 -20.70 -13.28 9.90
C LYS A 310 -20.86 -11.77 9.97
N PHE A 311 -20.32 -11.05 8.99
CA PHE A 311 -20.50 -9.60 8.90
C PHE A 311 -22.00 -9.25 8.95
N HIS A 312 -22.45 -8.85 10.13
CA HIS A 312 -23.74 -8.26 10.36
C HIS A 312 -23.43 -6.81 10.72
N TYR A 313 -23.82 -5.88 9.86
CA TYR A 313 -23.74 -4.48 10.22
C TYR A 313 -24.74 -4.26 11.37
N GLU A 314 -24.28 -4.32 12.61
CA GLU A 314 -25.01 -3.86 13.79
C GLU A 314 -24.25 -2.69 14.43
N GLU A 315 -24.99 -1.60 14.68
CA GLU A 315 -24.49 -0.34 15.22
C GLU A 315 -23.99 -0.51 16.66
N HIS A 316 -22.70 -0.82 16.86
CA HIS A 316 -22.06 -0.58 18.14
C HIS A 316 -21.68 0.91 18.28
N VAL A 317 -22.69 1.72 18.61
CA VAL A 317 -22.48 3.07 19.14
C VAL A 317 -21.96 2.92 20.57
N ASN A 318 -20.68 3.22 20.75
CA ASN A 318 -20.03 3.25 22.06
C ASN A 318 -20.79 4.21 23.00
N SER A 319 -21.40 3.64 24.04
CA SER A 319 -22.31 4.29 24.97
C SER A 319 -21.57 5.02 26.07
N GLN A 320 -20.73 5.99 25.70
CA GLN A 320 -20.21 7.01 26.64
C GLN A 320 -19.83 8.34 25.95
N MET A 321 -20.40 8.64 24.77
CA MET A 321 -20.34 10.00 24.24
C MET A 321 -21.37 10.88 24.95
N LEU A 322 -21.01 12.09 25.37
CA LEU A 322 -21.95 13.21 25.41
C LEU A 322 -22.67 13.27 24.06
N ILE A 323 -23.90 12.74 24.00
CA ILE A 323 -24.70 12.65 22.77
C ILE A 323 -25.38 14.00 22.54
N SER A 324 -25.19 14.54 21.33
CA SER A 324 -25.68 15.85 20.89
C SER A 324 -27.21 15.87 20.88
N ASP A 325 -27.78 17.07 20.88
CA ASP A 325 -29.23 17.21 20.77
C ASP A 325 -29.76 16.68 19.43
N ILE A 326 -28.97 16.71 18.35
CA ILE A 326 -29.37 16.18 17.04
C ILE A 326 -29.33 14.66 16.95
N ASP A 327 -28.58 13.98 17.82
CA ASP A 327 -28.44 12.52 17.82
C ASP A 327 -29.62 11.82 18.52
N LYS A 328 -30.35 12.56 19.37
CA LYS A 328 -31.47 12.05 20.17
C LYS A 328 -32.79 12.32 19.47
N ASN A 329 -33.80 11.47 19.69
CA ASN A 329 -35.19 11.74 19.28
C ASN A 329 -35.33 12.23 17.83
N ILE A 330 -34.60 11.59 16.90
CA ILE A 330 -34.66 11.91 15.47
C ILE A 330 -36.10 11.59 15.00
N PRO A 331 -36.86 12.57 14.47
CA PRO A 331 -38.23 12.35 14.06
C PRO A 331 -38.35 11.22 13.02
N LEU A 332 -39.22 10.26 13.29
CA LEU A 332 -39.64 9.26 12.32
C LEU A 332 -40.80 9.85 11.51
N VAL A 333 -40.53 10.29 10.28
CA VAL A 333 -41.50 11.08 9.51
C VAL A 333 -41.99 10.39 8.25
N ASN A 334 -41.22 9.47 7.66
CA ASN A 334 -41.54 8.92 6.35
C ASN A 334 -41.62 7.40 6.30
N LYS A 335 -42.59 6.90 5.53
CA LYS A 335 -42.57 5.52 5.03
C LYS A 335 -41.36 5.37 4.08
N PRO A 336 -40.58 4.27 4.18
CA PRO A 336 -39.46 4.05 3.29
C PRO A 336 -39.87 4.09 1.80
N ASP A 337 -39.22 4.95 1.00
CA ASP A 337 -39.38 5.01 -0.45
C ASP A 337 -38.24 4.24 -1.13
N ILE A 338 -38.58 3.10 -1.72
CA ILE A 338 -37.64 2.19 -2.38
C ILE A 338 -36.87 2.81 -3.55
N ARG A 339 -37.29 3.99 -4.02
CA ARG A 339 -36.68 4.73 -5.11
C ARG A 339 -35.63 5.73 -4.63
N LYS A 340 -35.43 5.90 -3.32
CA LYS A 340 -34.38 6.77 -2.78
C LYS A 340 -33.13 5.96 -2.48
N TYR A 341 -31.97 6.51 -2.83
CA TYR A 341 -30.65 5.91 -2.61
C TYR A 341 -29.71 6.93 -2.00
N ALA A 342 -28.81 6.47 -1.12
CA ALA A 342 -27.81 7.35 -0.53
C ALA A 342 -26.40 6.72 -0.54
N LEU A 343 -25.41 7.56 -0.79
CA LEU A 343 -24.02 7.29 -0.45
C LEU A 343 -23.58 8.33 0.58
N ILE A 344 -23.15 7.86 1.74
CA ILE A 344 -22.78 8.66 2.89
C ILE A 344 -21.34 8.32 3.24
N ILE A 345 -20.46 9.31 3.24
CA ILE A 345 -19.03 9.13 3.46
C ILE A 345 -18.56 10.06 4.57
N GLY A 346 -17.88 9.51 5.59
CA GLY A 346 -17.26 10.27 6.67
C GLY A 346 -15.80 9.88 6.82
N ASN A 347 -14.89 10.76 6.40
CA ASN A 347 -13.45 10.52 6.47
C ASN A 347 -12.83 11.40 7.58
N GLU A 348 -12.35 10.74 8.64
CA GLU A 348 -11.74 11.35 9.82
C GLU A 348 -10.27 10.95 9.98
N GLY A 349 -9.96 9.67 9.77
CA GLY A 349 -8.66 9.02 10.09
C GLY A 349 -7.59 9.15 9.01
N TYR A 350 -7.24 10.38 8.63
CA TYR A 350 -6.19 10.65 7.63
C TYR A 350 -4.77 10.35 8.13
N ALA A 351 -4.52 10.43 9.44
CA ALA A 351 -3.27 10.04 10.06
C ALA A 351 -3.21 8.52 10.26
N ASN A 352 -2.70 7.82 9.25
CA ASN A 352 -2.60 6.37 9.20
C ASN A 352 -1.27 5.93 8.56
N ASP A 353 -1.00 4.62 8.58
CA ASP A 353 0.27 4.04 8.10
C ASP A 353 0.53 4.29 6.61
N LEU A 354 -0.51 4.58 5.82
CA LEU A 354 -0.40 4.81 4.38
C LEU A 354 0.05 6.23 4.03
N THR A 355 -0.33 7.22 4.84
CA THR A 355 -0.11 8.64 4.54
C THR A 355 1.01 9.27 5.35
N SER A 356 1.35 8.70 6.51
CA SER A 356 2.30 9.30 7.48
C SER A 356 1.92 10.73 7.91
N LEU A 357 0.65 11.13 7.76
CA LEU A 357 0.16 12.44 8.18
C LEU A 357 0.07 12.51 9.71
N SER A 358 0.27 13.70 10.26
CA SER A 358 0.14 13.95 11.70
C SER A 358 -1.32 13.91 12.14
N ARG A 359 -1.59 13.51 13.40
CA ARG A 359 -2.96 13.36 13.95
C ARG A 359 -3.81 14.63 13.87
N ASN A 360 -3.19 15.82 13.86
CA ASN A 360 -3.89 17.10 13.67
C ASN A 360 -4.46 17.27 12.25
N PHE A 361 -4.08 16.42 11.31
CA PHE A 361 -4.64 16.37 9.97
C PHE A 361 -5.95 15.57 9.93
N ASN A 362 -6.31 14.85 11.00
CA ASN A 362 -7.62 14.22 11.08
C ASN A 362 -8.74 15.28 11.05
N VAL A 363 -9.94 14.86 10.67
CA VAL A 363 -11.15 15.71 10.69
C VAL A 363 -12.07 15.19 11.78
N PRO A 364 -11.92 15.67 13.04
CA PRO A 364 -12.72 15.18 14.15
C PRO A 364 -14.20 15.24 13.83
N TYR A 365 -14.92 14.20 14.25
CA TYR A 365 -16.37 14.06 14.12
C TYR A 365 -16.88 13.72 12.73
N ALA A 366 -16.05 13.66 11.68
CA ALA A 366 -16.53 13.32 10.33
C ALA A 366 -17.17 11.90 10.27
N ARG A 367 -16.68 10.94 11.08
CA ARG A 367 -17.35 9.63 11.21
C ARG A 367 -18.71 9.76 11.91
N ASN A 368 -18.77 10.52 13.00
CA ASN A 368 -20.00 10.74 13.77
C ASN A 368 -21.08 11.47 12.95
N ASP A 369 -20.65 12.46 12.18
CA ASP A 369 -21.46 13.20 11.21
C ASP A 369 -22.10 12.28 10.18
N ALA A 370 -21.32 11.40 9.56
CA ALA A 370 -21.82 10.41 8.59
C ALA A 370 -22.79 9.40 9.23
N LEU A 371 -22.46 8.89 10.42
CA LEU A 371 -23.34 7.99 11.17
C LEU A 371 -24.68 8.64 11.51
N THR A 372 -24.65 9.90 11.95
CA THR A 372 -25.85 10.66 12.32
C THR A 372 -26.66 11.00 11.07
N PHE A 373 -26.01 11.39 9.98
CA PHE A 373 -26.68 11.61 8.70
C PHE A 373 -27.38 10.34 8.20
N LYS A 374 -26.78 9.15 8.38
CA LYS A 374 -27.44 7.86 8.06
C LYS A 374 -28.76 7.70 8.83
N LYS A 375 -28.79 8.03 10.13
CA LYS A 375 -30.02 7.94 10.94
C LYS A 375 -31.11 8.88 10.43
N TYR A 376 -30.74 10.09 10.03
CA TYR A 376 -31.68 11.03 9.39
C TYR A 376 -32.12 10.56 8.01
N ALA A 377 -31.23 9.99 7.20
CA ALA A 377 -31.57 9.42 5.91
C ALA A 377 -32.64 8.33 6.02
N ILE A 378 -32.53 7.46 7.03
CA ILE A 378 -33.52 6.41 7.32
C ILE A 378 -34.82 7.03 7.86
N ASN A 379 -34.74 7.69 9.01
CA ASN A 379 -35.93 8.06 9.79
C ASN A 379 -36.75 9.20 9.16
N MET A 380 -36.05 10.08 8.46
CA MET A 380 -36.60 11.38 8.09
C MET A 380 -36.70 11.55 6.57
N LEU A 381 -35.66 11.18 5.84
CA LEU A 381 -35.69 11.21 4.37
C LEU A 381 -36.38 9.97 3.78
N GLY A 382 -36.66 8.94 4.60
CA GLY A 382 -37.38 7.74 4.19
C GLY A 382 -36.57 6.87 3.23
N ILE A 383 -35.26 6.84 3.37
CA ILE A 383 -34.39 5.99 2.54
C ILE A 383 -34.33 4.60 3.18
N PRO A 384 -34.72 3.51 2.48
CA PRO A 384 -34.56 2.17 3.02
C PRO A 384 -33.09 1.89 3.33
N GLU A 385 -32.80 1.29 4.47
CA GLU A 385 -31.41 1.05 4.89
C GLU A 385 -30.59 0.28 3.85
N ARG A 386 -31.20 -0.72 3.18
CA ARG A 386 -30.57 -1.46 2.07
C ARG A 386 -30.15 -0.62 0.86
N ASN A 387 -30.69 0.59 0.71
CA ASN A 387 -30.38 1.54 -0.35
C ASN A 387 -29.35 2.60 0.11
N ILE A 388 -28.83 2.48 1.33
CA ILE A 388 -27.80 3.37 1.88
C ILE A 388 -26.46 2.63 1.88
N THR A 389 -25.47 3.21 1.24
CA THR A 389 -24.06 2.82 1.42
C THR A 389 -23.41 3.83 2.35
N LEU A 390 -22.92 3.35 3.50
CA LEU A 390 -22.12 4.14 4.44
C LEU A 390 -20.66 3.71 4.32
N LEU A 391 -19.76 4.67 4.16
CA LEU A 391 -18.32 4.45 4.24
C LEU A 391 -17.74 5.37 5.32
N LEU A 392 -16.99 4.78 6.24
CA LEU A 392 -16.21 5.50 7.24
C LEU A 392 -14.73 5.30 6.90
N ASP A 393 -13.99 6.39 6.82
CA ASP A 393 -12.58 6.40 6.38
C ASP A 393 -12.35 5.64 5.09
N ALA A 394 -13.06 6.07 4.05
CA ALA A 394 -13.00 5.46 2.75
C ALA A 394 -11.66 5.76 2.04
N ASN A 395 -11.03 4.71 1.53
CA ASN A 395 -9.90 4.85 0.61
C ASN A 395 -10.38 5.21 -0.82
N LYS A 396 -9.45 5.57 -1.70
CA LYS A 396 -9.74 6.02 -3.06
C LYS A 396 -10.60 5.03 -3.83
N LYS A 397 -10.28 3.73 -3.72
CA LYS A 397 -10.98 2.67 -4.44
C LYS A 397 -12.42 2.55 -3.96
N GLU A 398 -12.64 2.52 -2.65
CA GLU A 398 -13.97 2.43 -2.04
C GLU A 398 -14.87 3.60 -2.44
N MET A 399 -14.35 4.83 -2.37
CA MET A 399 -15.09 6.02 -2.79
C MET A 399 -15.45 5.94 -4.28
N HIS A 400 -14.48 5.64 -5.13
CA HIS A 400 -14.66 5.60 -6.58
C HIS A 400 -15.67 4.52 -7.01
N GLU A 401 -15.53 3.30 -6.48
CA GLU A 401 -16.44 2.18 -6.78
C GLU A 401 -17.85 2.44 -6.25
N SER A 402 -18.00 3.06 -5.08
CA SER A 402 -19.30 3.35 -4.49
C SER A 402 -20.05 4.45 -5.24
N ILE A 403 -19.35 5.49 -5.72
CA ILE A 403 -19.96 6.52 -6.60
C ILE A 403 -20.48 5.90 -7.90
N ILE A 404 -19.70 5.01 -8.53
CA ILE A 404 -20.14 4.29 -9.74
C ILE A 404 -21.34 3.39 -9.43
N THR A 405 -21.30 2.70 -8.29
CA THR A 405 -22.35 1.77 -7.87
C THR A 405 -23.66 2.50 -7.62
N LEU A 406 -23.63 3.61 -6.89
CA LEU A 406 -24.78 4.48 -6.65
C LEU A 406 -25.41 4.93 -7.98
N SER A 407 -24.58 5.45 -8.89
CA SER A 407 -25.03 5.90 -10.21
C SER A 407 -25.74 4.78 -10.99
N LYS A 408 -25.16 3.59 -11.01
CA LYS A 408 -25.73 2.40 -11.67
C LYS A 408 -27.01 1.88 -11.00
N GLN A 409 -27.11 1.97 -9.67
CA GLN A 409 -28.30 1.54 -8.94
C GLN A 409 -29.48 2.46 -9.26
N VAL A 410 -29.24 3.78 -9.20
CA VAL A 410 -30.25 4.79 -9.51
C VAL A 410 -30.67 4.74 -10.99
N SER A 411 -29.73 4.53 -11.92
CA SER A 411 -30.04 4.46 -13.36
C SER A 411 -30.96 3.30 -13.75
N LYS A 412 -31.03 2.24 -12.94
CA LYS A 412 -31.96 1.12 -13.17
C LYS A 412 -33.41 1.51 -12.92
N ILE A 413 -33.65 2.53 -12.08
CA ILE A 413 -34.99 3.03 -11.74
C ILE A 413 -35.27 4.31 -12.55
N LYS A 414 -35.35 4.11 -13.86
CA LYS A 414 -35.52 5.13 -14.92
C LYS A 414 -36.33 6.35 -14.47
N ASP A 415 -35.63 7.49 -14.31
CA ASP A 415 -36.16 8.84 -14.09
C ASP A 415 -37.14 8.97 -12.91
N LYS A 416 -37.12 8.02 -11.97
CA LYS A 416 -37.99 7.99 -10.79
C LYS A 416 -37.21 7.96 -9.49
N ALA A 417 -35.96 7.54 -9.52
CA ALA A 417 -35.13 7.46 -8.32
C ALA A 417 -34.52 8.81 -7.90
N GLN A 418 -34.46 9.02 -6.59
CA GLN A 418 -33.77 10.15 -5.99
C GLN A 418 -32.42 9.70 -5.44
N LEU A 419 -31.43 10.57 -5.55
CA LEU A 419 -30.06 10.31 -5.13
C LEU A 419 -29.66 11.32 -4.06
N ILE A 420 -29.14 10.82 -2.95
CA ILE A 420 -28.54 11.64 -1.90
C ILE A 420 -27.05 11.28 -1.82
N PHE A 421 -26.18 12.28 -1.87
CA PHE A 421 -24.76 12.11 -1.62
C PHE A 421 -24.36 12.99 -0.44
N TYR A 422 -23.73 12.40 0.57
CA TYR A 422 -23.21 13.10 1.73
C TYR A 422 -21.72 12.82 1.89
N TYR A 423 -20.93 13.86 2.13
CA TYR A 423 -19.50 13.76 2.43
C TYR A 423 -19.09 14.71 3.55
N ALA A 424 -18.40 14.18 4.55
CA ALA A 424 -17.66 14.95 5.55
C ALA A 424 -16.18 14.53 5.55
N GLY A 425 -15.27 15.51 5.53
CA GLY A 425 -13.83 15.26 5.49
C GLY A 425 -13.03 16.41 4.87
N HIS A 426 -11.83 16.11 4.38
CA HIS A 426 -10.99 17.09 3.67
C HIS A 426 -11.37 17.24 2.21
N GLY A 427 -11.41 18.49 1.74
CA GLY A 427 -11.41 18.82 0.33
C GLY A 427 -10.02 19.28 -0.11
N LEU A 428 -9.64 18.95 -1.33
CA LEU A 428 -8.44 19.48 -1.98
C LEU A 428 -8.83 20.39 -3.14
N SER A 429 -7.96 21.32 -3.49
CA SER A 429 -8.13 22.20 -4.65
C SER A 429 -6.84 22.27 -5.43
N ASP A 430 -6.93 22.02 -6.73
CA ASP A 430 -5.78 22.10 -7.62
C ASP A 430 -5.24 23.53 -7.66
N THR A 431 -3.93 23.69 -7.53
CA THR A 431 -3.32 25.01 -7.34
C THR A 431 -3.42 25.88 -8.59
N LEU A 432 -3.43 25.27 -9.79
CA LEU A 432 -3.46 25.93 -11.08
C LEU A 432 -4.89 26.17 -11.57
N THR A 433 -5.67 25.09 -11.65
CA THR A 433 -7.03 25.10 -12.21
C THR A 433 -8.10 25.50 -11.20
N LYS A 434 -7.77 25.49 -9.90
CA LYS A 434 -8.72 25.64 -8.78
C LYS A 434 -9.83 24.57 -8.78
N ALA A 435 -9.63 23.47 -9.49
CA ALA A 435 -10.58 22.37 -9.53
C ALA A 435 -10.68 21.68 -8.16
N PRO A 436 -11.90 21.39 -7.66
CA PRO A 436 -12.15 20.77 -6.36
C PRO A 436 -12.08 19.22 -6.39
N TYR A 437 -11.57 18.63 -5.32
CA TYR A 437 -11.46 17.18 -5.15
C TYR A 437 -11.87 16.77 -3.73
N LEU A 438 -12.54 15.63 -3.57
CA LEU A 438 -12.76 14.98 -2.27
C LEU A 438 -11.55 14.12 -1.92
N MET A 439 -11.06 14.20 -0.68
CA MET A 439 -9.83 13.52 -0.26
C MET A 439 -10.13 12.16 0.42
N PRO A 440 -9.70 11.04 -0.19
CA PRO A 440 -9.69 9.73 0.47
C PRO A 440 -8.68 9.66 1.62
N ILE A 441 -8.83 8.70 2.53
CA ILE A 441 -7.94 8.57 3.70
C ILE A 441 -6.52 8.06 3.36
N ASP A 442 -6.33 7.45 2.19
CA ASP A 442 -5.07 6.91 1.70
C ASP A 442 -4.34 7.87 0.74
N VAL A 443 -4.79 9.12 0.66
CA VAL A 443 -4.23 10.16 -0.22
C VAL A 443 -3.66 11.29 0.63
N THR A 444 -2.55 11.88 0.20
CA THR A 444 -1.95 13.09 0.80
C THR A 444 -2.24 14.34 -0.03
N PRO A 445 -2.14 15.58 0.52
CA PRO A 445 -2.35 16.80 -0.25
C PRO A 445 -1.43 16.94 -1.48
N SER A 446 -0.22 16.37 -1.42
CA SER A 446 0.73 16.30 -2.54
C SER A 446 0.28 15.38 -3.67
N GLN A 447 -0.62 14.42 -3.39
CA GLN A 447 -1.12 13.42 -4.33
C GLN A 447 -2.54 13.76 -4.81
N ILE A 448 -2.83 15.05 -5.07
CA ILE A 448 -4.18 15.48 -5.48
C ILE A 448 -4.74 14.73 -6.70
N LYS A 449 -3.87 14.25 -7.60
CA LYS A 449 -4.25 13.43 -8.76
C LYS A 449 -4.89 12.09 -8.37
N ASP A 450 -4.64 11.63 -7.16
CA ASP A 450 -5.23 10.42 -6.59
C ASP A 450 -6.49 10.68 -5.76
N ALA A 451 -6.86 11.94 -5.56
CA ALA A 451 -8.15 12.29 -4.95
C ALA A 451 -9.32 12.11 -5.93
N ILE A 452 -10.56 12.25 -5.44
CA ILE A 452 -11.76 12.10 -6.28
C ILE A 452 -12.18 13.47 -6.84
N PRO A 453 -12.11 13.72 -8.16
CA PRO A 453 -12.53 15.00 -8.72
C PRO A 453 -14.04 15.19 -8.54
N MET A 454 -14.50 16.40 -8.15
CA MET A 454 -15.95 16.65 -8.08
C MET A 454 -16.62 16.55 -9.46
N GLU A 455 -15.91 16.88 -10.54
CA GLU A 455 -16.41 16.68 -11.91
C GLU A 455 -16.79 15.21 -12.16
N PHE A 456 -16.01 14.26 -11.62
CA PHE A 456 -16.33 12.84 -11.73
C PHE A 456 -17.63 12.52 -10.97
N LEU A 457 -17.80 13.03 -9.75
CA LEU A 457 -19.04 12.86 -8.98
C LEU A 457 -20.25 13.41 -9.75
N TYR A 458 -20.17 14.65 -10.24
CA TYR A 458 -21.27 15.28 -10.98
C TYR A 458 -21.59 14.57 -12.29
N LYS A 459 -20.57 14.10 -13.00
CA LYS A 459 -20.76 13.25 -14.19
C LYS A 459 -21.52 11.97 -13.84
N LYS A 460 -21.17 11.30 -12.74
CA LYS A 460 -21.87 10.08 -12.30
C LYS A 460 -23.29 10.34 -11.81
N ILE A 461 -23.54 11.48 -11.19
CA ILE A 461 -24.91 11.91 -10.86
C ILE A 461 -25.73 12.13 -12.14
N TRP A 462 -25.18 12.81 -13.15
CA TRP A 462 -25.87 13.00 -14.42
C TRP A 462 -26.15 11.68 -15.16
N GLU A 463 -25.16 10.78 -15.23
CA GLU A 463 -25.32 9.44 -15.82
C GLU A 463 -26.38 8.60 -15.10
N SER A 464 -26.64 8.87 -13.82
CA SER A 464 -27.65 8.15 -13.03
C SER A 464 -29.08 8.44 -13.48
N ARG A 465 -29.31 9.58 -14.17
CA ARG A 465 -30.65 10.08 -14.53
C ARG A 465 -31.61 10.13 -13.34
N SER A 466 -31.10 10.52 -12.17
CA SER A 466 -31.93 10.75 -10.99
C SER A 466 -33.01 11.79 -11.28
N SER A 467 -34.24 11.56 -10.82
CA SER A 467 -35.30 12.57 -10.88
C SER A 467 -34.96 13.80 -10.03
N LYS A 468 -34.24 13.57 -8.92
CA LYS A 468 -33.81 14.57 -7.95
C LYS A 468 -32.50 14.13 -7.29
N SER A 469 -31.52 15.01 -7.24
CA SER A 469 -30.23 14.79 -6.57
C SER A 469 -29.97 15.86 -5.52
N MET A 470 -29.66 15.44 -4.30
CA MET A 470 -29.19 16.31 -3.22
C MET A 470 -27.77 15.90 -2.84
N VAL A 471 -26.85 16.84 -2.94
CA VAL A 471 -25.44 16.65 -2.57
C VAL A 471 -25.14 17.54 -1.37
N VAL A 472 -24.57 16.99 -0.32
CA VAL A 472 -24.25 17.71 0.93
C VAL A 472 -22.77 17.48 1.23
N ILE A 473 -21.99 18.55 1.23
CA ILE A 473 -20.52 18.51 1.37
C ILE A 473 -20.10 19.35 2.57
N ASP A 474 -19.67 18.69 3.64
CA ASP A 474 -18.99 19.29 4.79
C ASP A 474 -17.48 19.12 4.65
N ALA A 475 -16.89 19.91 3.74
CA ALA A 475 -15.46 19.88 3.48
C ALA A 475 -14.97 21.27 3.09
N SER A 476 -13.71 21.57 3.44
CA SER A 476 -13.07 22.81 3.01
C SER A 476 -12.34 22.63 1.69
N PHE A 477 -12.50 23.62 0.80
CA PHE A 477 -11.79 23.69 -0.48
C PHE A 477 -11.04 25.01 -0.56
N ASN A 478 -9.72 25.00 -0.48
CA ASN A 478 -8.91 26.22 -0.51
C ASN A 478 -9.07 26.91 -1.87
N ASN A 479 -9.81 28.03 -1.93
CA ASN A 479 -10.04 28.87 -3.09
C ASN A 479 -10.68 28.22 -4.35
N GLY A 480 -10.99 26.91 -4.35
CA GLY A 480 -11.61 26.20 -5.48
C GLY A 480 -13.14 26.09 -5.42
N GLY A 481 -13.71 25.90 -4.22
CA GLY A 481 -15.15 25.68 -4.03
C GLY A 481 -16.03 26.84 -4.52
N ARG A 482 -15.57 28.09 -4.34
CA ARG A 482 -16.29 29.30 -4.77
C ARG A 482 -16.40 29.41 -6.30
N GLN A 483 -15.42 28.92 -7.06
CA GLN A 483 -15.39 29.08 -8.52
C GLN A 483 -16.31 28.11 -9.27
N ILE A 484 -16.74 27.01 -8.63
CA ILE A 484 -17.66 26.01 -9.19
C ILE A 484 -19.02 26.64 -9.55
N GLY A 485 -19.43 27.69 -8.83
CA GLY A 485 -20.71 28.38 -9.02
C GLY A 485 -20.65 29.82 -9.52
N LEU A 486 -19.46 30.43 -9.66
CA LEU A 486 -19.31 31.87 -9.94
C LEU A 486 -18.91 32.23 -11.38
N ARG A 487 -18.77 31.28 -12.30
CA ARG A 487 -18.62 31.61 -13.73
C ARG A 487 -19.96 31.58 -14.46
N GLY A 488 -20.81 32.54 -14.09
CA GLY A 488 -21.83 33.12 -14.98
C GLY A 488 -21.18 34.10 -15.97
N PRO A 489 -21.84 34.47 -17.07
CA PRO A 489 -21.18 35.01 -18.25
C PRO A 489 -20.59 36.40 -18.00
N SER A 490 -19.26 36.52 -18.06
CA SER A 490 -18.63 37.79 -18.41
C SER A 490 -18.54 37.87 -19.92
N VAL A 491 -19.36 38.75 -20.48
CA VAL A 491 -19.44 39.08 -21.90
C VAL A 491 -18.12 39.73 -22.31
N LYS A 492 -17.16 38.92 -22.78
CA LYS A 492 -16.12 39.24 -23.77
C LYS A 492 -15.16 38.04 -23.85
N ASN A 493 -15.14 37.41 -25.02
CA ASN A 493 -14.28 36.31 -25.45
C ASN A 493 -14.85 34.88 -25.31
N LEU A 494 -15.44 34.47 -26.43
CA LEU A 494 -15.80 33.13 -26.90
C LEU A 494 -14.97 31.97 -26.33
N ASN A 495 -15.59 31.18 -25.45
CA ASN A 495 -15.72 29.72 -25.60
C ASN A 495 -16.73 29.16 -24.57
N PRO A 496 -17.99 28.87 -24.95
CA PRO A 496 -18.98 28.31 -24.03
C PRO A 496 -18.81 26.78 -23.95
N ARG A 497 -18.02 26.25 -23.01
CA ARG A 497 -17.96 24.79 -22.78
C ARG A 497 -17.84 24.40 -21.30
N LYS A 498 -18.93 23.72 -20.88
CA LYS A 498 -19.12 22.77 -19.76
C LYS A 498 -19.56 23.33 -18.40
N GLU A 499 -20.87 23.24 -18.21
CA GLU A 499 -21.58 23.27 -16.94
C GLU A 499 -20.96 22.26 -15.97
N VAL A 500 -20.51 22.71 -14.79
CA VAL A 500 -19.81 21.84 -13.81
C VAL A 500 -20.79 20.97 -13.03
N ILE A 501 -22.01 21.45 -12.78
CA ILE A 501 -23.06 20.74 -12.05
C ILE A 501 -24.16 20.33 -13.03
N SER A 502 -24.33 19.03 -13.23
CA SER A 502 -25.23 18.45 -14.22
C SER A 502 -26.39 17.68 -13.58
N GLY A 503 -27.42 17.38 -14.37
CA GLY A 503 -28.60 16.60 -13.94
C GLY A 503 -29.58 17.45 -13.11
N ASN A 504 -30.48 16.80 -12.38
CA ASN A 504 -31.45 17.47 -11.50
C ASN A 504 -30.87 17.64 -10.10
N THR A 505 -29.86 18.51 -9.94
CA THR A 505 -28.95 18.48 -8.77
C THR A 505 -28.95 19.79 -8.00
N VAL A 506 -29.06 19.69 -6.67
CA VAL A 506 -28.81 20.76 -5.70
C VAL A 506 -27.67 20.34 -4.78
N VAL A 507 -26.68 21.22 -4.60
CA VAL A 507 -25.48 20.98 -3.79
C VAL A 507 -25.44 21.98 -2.64
N PHE A 508 -25.41 21.50 -1.40
CA PHE A 508 -25.14 22.31 -0.21
C PHE A 508 -23.68 22.12 0.19
N MET A 509 -22.95 23.22 0.36
CA MET A 509 -21.53 23.17 0.69
C MET A 509 -21.19 24.07 1.88
N ALA A 510 -20.40 23.54 2.79
CA ALA A 510 -19.61 24.32 3.74
C ALA A 510 -18.54 25.12 2.97
N ILE A 511 -18.51 26.44 3.10
CA ILE A 511 -17.39 27.27 2.59
C ILE A 511 -16.80 28.07 3.73
N SER A 512 -15.48 27.95 3.92
CA SER A 512 -14.68 28.78 4.83
C SER A 512 -13.56 29.49 4.07
N GLU A 513 -13.16 30.68 4.53
CA GLU A 513 -12.04 31.45 3.97
C GLU A 513 -10.67 31.02 4.50
N LYS A 514 -10.63 30.27 5.62
CA LYS A 514 -9.39 29.89 6.34
C LYS A 514 -9.12 28.38 6.37
N ASN A 515 -9.58 27.64 5.36
CA ASN A 515 -9.08 26.30 5.00
C ASN A 515 -9.33 25.16 6.02
N THR A 516 -10.30 25.27 6.93
CA THR A 516 -10.73 24.15 7.79
C THR A 516 -12.25 24.02 7.81
N SER A 517 -12.78 22.78 7.68
CA SER A 517 -14.17 22.52 8.09
C SER A 517 -14.22 22.82 9.59
N ASN A 518 -15.10 23.73 9.98
CA ASN A 518 -15.09 24.21 11.35
C ASN A 518 -15.84 23.22 12.23
N LEU A 519 -15.21 22.87 13.34
CA LEU A 519 -15.75 21.94 14.31
C LEU A 519 -16.75 22.66 15.21
N TYR A 520 -17.70 21.92 15.75
CA TYR A 520 -18.51 22.36 16.87
C TYR A 520 -18.27 21.42 18.07
N PRO A 521 -17.19 21.65 18.85
CA PRO A 521 -16.74 20.72 19.89
C PRO A 521 -17.82 20.36 20.92
N ASP A 522 -18.60 21.35 21.37
CA ASP A 522 -19.68 21.14 22.35
C ASP A 522 -20.76 20.18 21.85
N LYS A 523 -20.90 20.07 20.52
CA LYS A 523 -21.87 19.23 19.85
C LYS A 523 -21.26 17.96 19.28
N LYS A 524 -19.92 17.83 19.25
CA LYS A 524 -19.21 16.70 18.64
C LYS A 524 -19.62 16.41 17.18
N HIS A 525 -19.79 17.47 16.42
CA HIS A 525 -20.14 17.46 14.99
C HIS A 525 -19.36 18.53 14.24
N GLY A 526 -19.28 18.40 12.91
CA GLY A 526 -18.98 19.52 12.03
C GLY A 526 -20.05 20.60 12.15
N LEU A 527 -19.65 21.88 12.16
CA LEU A 527 -20.56 23.01 12.39
C LEU A 527 -21.67 23.06 11.33
N PHE A 528 -21.32 22.82 10.06
CA PHE A 528 -22.28 22.80 8.97
C PHE A 528 -23.23 21.59 9.08
N THR A 529 -22.70 20.39 9.27
CA THR A 529 -23.52 19.18 9.46
C THR A 529 -24.48 19.30 10.64
N TYR A 530 -24.01 19.85 11.77
CA TYR A 530 -24.85 20.08 12.95
C TYR A 530 -26.08 20.94 12.61
N TYR A 531 -25.88 22.11 12.02
CA TYR A 531 -27.00 23.00 11.71
C TYR A 531 -27.88 22.46 10.59
N PHE A 532 -27.31 21.77 9.60
CA PHE A 532 -28.08 21.07 8.58
C PHE A 532 -29.08 20.10 9.23
N LEU A 533 -28.60 19.20 10.09
CA LEU A 533 -29.43 18.19 10.76
C LEU A 533 -30.35 18.78 11.84
N ARG A 534 -29.93 19.83 12.54
CA ARG A 534 -30.77 20.54 13.52
C ARG A 534 -31.99 21.18 12.86
N ILE A 535 -31.78 21.93 11.77
CA ILE A 535 -32.88 22.60 11.04
C ILE A 535 -33.84 21.57 10.44
N LEU A 536 -33.30 20.48 9.91
CA LEU A 536 -34.11 19.34 9.48
C LEU A 536 -34.96 18.81 10.64
N LYS A 537 -34.35 18.51 11.78
CA LYS A 537 -35.06 18.00 12.96
C LYS A 537 -36.18 18.92 13.43
N GLU A 538 -35.89 20.22 13.56
CA GLU A 538 -36.85 21.24 14.03
C GLU A 538 -38.03 21.39 13.07
N SER A 539 -37.77 21.37 11.76
CA SER A 539 -38.83 21.43 10.73
C SER A 539 -39.56 20.10 10.53
N ARG A 540 -39.10 19.02 11.18
CA ARG A 540 -39.50 17.63 10.87
C ARG A 540 -39.42 17.32 9.37
N GLY A 541 -38.58 18.04 8.62
CA GLY A 541 -38.35 17.85 7.19
C GLY A 541 -39.41 18.46 6.30
N ASN A 542 -40.41 19.09 6.89
CA ASN A 542 -41.49 19.75 6.17
C ASN A 542 -41.08 21.18 5.81
N MET A 543 -40.06 21.28 4.95
CA MET A 543 -39.58 22.56 4.41
C MET A 543 -39.09 22.39 2.98
N ASN A 544 -39.02 23.49 2.24
CA ASN A 544 -38.42 23.51 0.92
C ASN A 544 -36.90 23.78 0.98
N LEU A 545 -36.18 23.52 -0.11
CA LEU A 545 -34.73 23.63 -0.16
C LEU A 545 -34.22 25.07 -0.04
N LEU A 546 -35.01 26.07 -0.48
CA LEU A 546 -34.64 27.48 -0.32
C LEU A 546 -34.62 27.89 1.15
N THR A 547 -35.69 27.58 1.88
CA THR A 547 -35.80 27.86 3.32
C THR A 547 -34.72 27.11 4.09
N LEU A 548 -34.40 25.87 3.69
CA LEU A 548 -33.31 25.10 4.29
C LEU A 548 -31.98 25.79 4.06
N SER A 549 -31.67 26.16 2.81
CA SER A 549 -30.45 26.89 2.43
C SER A 549 -30.27 28.18 3.25
N ASN A 550 -31.32 29.02 3.31
CA ASN A 550 -31.26 30.30 4.01
C ASN A 550 -31.10 30.12 5.52
N SER A 551 -31.77 29.13 6.10
CA SER A 551 -31.67 28.81 7.53
C SER A 551 -30.27 28.31 7.87
N ILE A 552 -29.70 27.40 7.07
CA ILE A 552 -28.33 26.90 7.27
C ILE A 552 -27.33 28.04 7.16
N LYS A 553 -27.42 28.85 6.09
CA LYS A 553 -26.52 29.98 5.87
C LYS A 553 -26.51 30.92 7.07
N THR A 554 -27.70 31.32 7.54
CA THR A 554 -27.86 32.25 8.66
C THR A 554 -27.27 31.68 9.95
N ASN A 555 -27.68 30.47 10.34
CA ASN A 555 -27.29 29.89 11.62
C ASN A 555 -25.81 29.51 11.67
N VAL A 556 -25.26 28.96 10.58
CA VAL A 556 -23.84 28.60 10.51
C VAL A 556 -22.97 29.85 10.50
N SER A 557 -23.34 30.91 9.76
CA SER A 557 -22.52 32.13 9.70
C SER A 557 -22.44 32.79 11.08
N ILE A 558 -23.59 32.96 11.77
CA ILE A 558 -23.63 33.51 13.12
C ILE A 558 -22.78 32.67 14.08
N LYS A 559 -22.98 31.35 14.09
CA LYS A 559 -22.25 30.50 15.03
C LYS A 559 -20.77 30.37 14.72
N ALA A 560 -20.40 30.41 13.44
CA ALA A 560 -19.00 30.42 13.03
C ALA A 560 -18.31 31.66 13.59
N ASP A 561 -18.88 32.85 13.41
CA ASP A 561 -18.32 34.10 13.93
C ASP A 561 -18.20 34.08 15.47
N GLU A 562 -19.22 33.55 16.18
CA GLU A 562 -19.17 33.36 17.65
C GLU A 562 -18.01 32.46 18.10
N LEU A 563 -17.69 31.42 17.34
CA LEU A 563 -16.62 30.47 17.63
C LEU A 563 -15.24 30.97 17.14
N GLY A 564 -15.15 32.18 16.58
CA GLY A 564 -13.93 32.74 16.01
C GLY A 564 -13.54 32.16 14.65
N TYR A 565 -14.48 31.48 14.00
CA TYR A 565 -14.35 30.96 12.64
C TYR A 565 -14.98 31.91 11.62
N HIS A 566 -14.75 31.65 10.34
CA HIS A 566 -15.58 32.22 9.27
C HIS A 566 -16.06 31.10 8.36
N GLN A 567 -17.37 30.87 8.32
CA GLN A 567 -18.00 29.86 7.47
C GLN A 567 -19.33 30.38 6.94
N VAL A 568 -19.46 30.45 5.62
CA VAL A 568 -20.68 30.93 4.95
C VAL A 568 -21.14 29.84 3.99
N PRO A 569 -22.08 28.96 4.40
CA PRO A 569 -22.60 27.92 3.53
C PRO A 569 -23.25 28.48 2.27
N ILE A 570 -23.17 27.71 1.20
CA ILE A 570 -23.82 28.04 -0.07
C ILE A 570 -24.66 26.87 -0.60
N ALA A 571 -25.65 27.20 -1.42
CA ALA A 571 -26.36 26.25 -2.26
C ALA A 571 -26.03 26.52 -3.72
N LEU A 572 -25.59 25.50 -4.44
CA LEU A 572 -25.35 25.51 -5.88
C LEU A 572 -26.39 24.63 -6.56
N VAL A 573 -26.82 25.02 -7.76
CA VAL A 573 -27.87 24.31 -8.49
C VAL A 573 -27.47 24.12 -9.94
N SER A 574 -27.86 22.99 -10.53
CA SER A 574 -27.73 22.80 -11.97
C SER A 574 -28.69 23.70 -12.74
N ILE A 575 -28.36 24.00 -14.00
CA ILE A 575 -29.20 24.83 -14.87
C ILE A 575 -30.59 24.20 -15.05
N ALA A 576 -30.68 22.87 -15.12
CA ALA A 576 -31.93 22.13 -15.31
C ALA A 576 -32.97 22.37 -14.22
N VAL A 577 -32.56 22.79 -13.02
CA VAL A 577 -33.45 22.96 -11.86
C VAL A 577 -33.42 24.36 -11.28
N ARG A 578 -32.73 25.31 -11.94
CA ARG A 578 -32.47 26.67 -11.43
C ARG A 578 -33.74 27.40 -10.98
N ASP A 579 -34.84 27.19 -11.69
CA ASP A 579 -36.09 27.91 -11.47
C ASP A 579 -37.11 27.09 -10.65
N ILE A 580 -36.82 25.82 -10.33
CA ILE A 580 -37.76 24.91 -9.63
C ILE A 580 -37.23 24.35 -8.31
N TRP A 581 -35.92 24.40 -8.07
CA TRP A 581 -35.31 23.77 -6.88
C TRP A 581 -35.78 24.41 -5.57
N GLN A 582 -36.17 25.68 -5.62
CA GLN A 582 -36.57 26.45 -4.44
C GLN A 582 -37.80 25.83 -3.77
N ASP A 583 -38.71 25.28 -4.56
CA ASP A 583 -39.95 24.66 -4.11
C ASP A 583 -39.81 23.17 -3.81
N TRP A 584 -38.67 22.57 -4.11
CA TRP A 584 -38.42 21.18 -3.78
C TRP A 584 -38.51 20.98 -2.27
N LYS A 585 -39.43 20.11 -1.84
CA LYS A 585 -39.49 19.68 -0.44
C LYS A 585 -38.26 18.85 -0.10
N VAL A 586 -37.79 18.90 1.14
CA VAL A 586 -36.72 18.00 1.59
C VAL A 586 -37.19 16.55 1.54
N GLN A 587 -38.44 16.30 1.95
CA GLN A 587 -39.09 14.99 1.96
C GLN A 587 -39.56 14.52 0.58
#